data_AF-A0A7W0Y1P2-F1
#
_entry.id   AF-A0A7W0Y1P2-F1
#
_cell.length_a   1.000
_cell.length_b   1.000
_cell.length_c   1.000
_cell.angle_alpha   90.00
_cell.angle_beta   90.00
_cell.angle_gamma   90.00
#
_symmetry.space_group_name_H-M   'P 1'
#
loop_
_entity.id
_entity.type
_entity.pdbx_description
1 polymer ?
#
loop_
_entity_poly.entity_id
_entity_poly.type
_entity_poly.pdbx_seq_one_letter_code
_entity_poly.pdbx_strand_id
1 'polypeptide(L)'
;LRKVLERDIHHAPAYRMLASFYSRTGDVERASRVLTALDLLGFAEDTDRSTMQRLRPMRTAMPIRQPLGDEPRQRLLITPAVREPLGEIFEALAEEITGMVSSPSLGVDLQPVQSVGDARLTKIAAEISALYQLDVDLFVGDKVPGLAAVTAYPRRLLVLDRSLLTEPDLALRFLFGYAFEAIRGGYALLLHLGARQRRELVTLLRALVAPDGELTGPATELVDRASGRAAKVLERHAGLRDVDADAWISGMLACAKRGGLVACDDFSAAIWMVARLSGERLANHDASVALGAVLGGPDLVRFYLSDAYQQLRDSLSA
;
A
#
# COMPACT_ATOMS: atom_id res chain seq x y z
N LEU A 1 21.03 13.56 -7.00
CA LEU A 1 20.12 13.79 -5.86
C LEU A 1 19.18 12.63 -5.61
N ARG A 2 18.33 12.22 -6.57
CA ARG A 2 17.45 11.04 -6.38
C ARG A 2 18.18 9.74 -6.04
N LYS A 3 19.26 9.41 -6.77
CA LYS A 3 20.15 8.27 -6.43
C LYS A 3 20.73 8.33 -5.00
N VAL A 4 20.87 9.52 -4.42
CA VAL A 4 21.32 9.68 -3.02
C VAL A 4 20.19 9.31 -2.08
N LEU A 5 18.97 9.83 -2.32
CA LEU A 5 17.78 9.52 -1.53
C LEU A 5 17.30 8.06 -1.68
N GLU A 6 17.57 7.44 -2.83
CA GLU A 6 17.36 6.00 -3.03
C GLU A 6 18.24 5.18 -2.08
N ARG A 7 19.50 5.59 -1.88
CA ARG A 7 20.43 4.88 -0.99
C ARG A 7 20.21 5.23 0.47
N ASP A 8 19.96 6.50 0.77
CA ASP A 8 19.79 6.99 2.13
C ASP A 8 18.72 8.10 2.19
N ILE A 9 17.58 7.74 2.78
CA ILE A 9 16.47 8.67 2.99
C ILE A 9 16.76 9.71 4.09
N HIS A 10 17.83 9.54 4.88
CA HIS A 10 18.18 10.45 5.97
C HIS A 10 19.16 11.55 5.53
N HIS A 11 19.50 11.62 4.24
CA HIS A 11 20.42 12.61 3.71
C HIS A 11 19.75 13.98 3.50
N ALA A 12 19.51 14.71 4.60
CA ALA A 12 18.83 16.01 4.62
C ALA A 12 19.31 17.02 3.54
N PRO A 13 20.63 17.19 3.28
CA PRO A 13 21.10 18.10 2.23
C PRO A 13 20.54 17.79 0.83
N ALA A 14 20.30 16.52 0.50
CA ALA A 14 19.76 16.16 -0.81
C ALA A 14 18.31 16.64 -0.99
N TYR A 15 17.49 16.63 0.07
CA TYR A 15 16.13 17.17 0.01
C TYR A 15 16.16 18.69 -0.21
N ARG A 16 16.98 19.44 0.53
CA ARG A 16 17.07 20.90 0.36
C ARG A 16 17.54 21.29 -1.05
N MET A 17 18.54 20.60 -1.57
CA MET A 17 19.00 20.80 -2.95
C MET A 17 17.90 20.47 -3.97
N LEU A 18 17.14 19.39 -3.73
CA LEU A 18 16.06 18.97 -4.62
C LEU A 18 14.87 19.94 -4.59
N ALA A 19 14.48 20.42 -3.40
CA ALA A 19 13.43 21.43 -3.24
C ALA A 19 13.83 22.76 -3.90
N SER A 20 15.08 23.20 -3.72
CA SER A 20 15.64 24.39 -4.37
C SER A 20 15.69 24.23 -5.89
N PHE A 21 16.04 23.05 -6.40
CA PHE A 21 16.01 22.76 -7.83
C PHE A 21 14.59 22.91 -8.38
N TYR A 22 13.59 22.24 -7.79
CA TYR A 22 12.21 22.31 -8.25
C TYR A 22 11.61 23.71 -8.14
N SER A 23 11.91 24.44 -7.06
CA SER A 23 11.46 25.82 -6.91
C SER A 23 12.03 26.74 -8.00
N ARG A 24 13.31 26.56 -8.39
CA ARG A 24 13.93 27.35 -9.47
C ARG A 24 13.43 27.00 -10.87
N THR A 25 12.98 25.76 -11.08
CA THR A 25 12.39 25.34 -12.35
C THR A 25 10.90 25.59 -12.44
N GLY A 26 10.29 26.23 -11.42
CA GLY A 26 8.86 26.53 -11.37
C GLY A 26 7.96 25.36 -10.96
N ASP A 27 8.55 24.22 -10.57
CA ASP A 27 7.81 23.04 -10.11
C ASP A 27 7.51 23.14 -8.61
N VAL A 28 6.60 24.04 -8.28
CA VAL A 28 6.26 24.39 -6.90
C VAL A 28 5.66 23.21 -6.12
N GLU A 29 4.87 22.37 -6.80
CA GLU A 29 4.27 21.20 -6.16
C GLU A 29 5.35 20.22 -5.70
N ARG A 30 6.29 19.85 -6.59
CA ARG A 30 7.38 18.95 -6.21
C ARG A 30 8.28 19.54 -5.15
N ALA A 31 8.57 20.85 -5.20
CA ALA A 31 9.32 21.53 -4.16
C ALA A 31 8.61 21.40 -2.79
N SER A 32 7.29 21.62 -2.76
CA SER A 32 6.49 21.45 -1.53
C SER A 32 6.52 20.00 -1.03
N ARG A 33 6.37 18.99 -1.90
CA ARG A 33 6.40 17.57 -1.51
C ARG A 33 7.73 17.18 -0.88
N VAL A 34 8.84 17.64 -1.45
CA VAL A 34 10.19 17.38 -0.94
C VAL A 34 10.36 17.99 0.47
N LEU A 35 9.88 19.22 0.69
CA LEU A 35 9.92 19.84 2.01
C LEU A 35 9.00 19.13 3.01
N THR A 36 7.82 18.67 2.61
CA THR A 36 6.94 17.86 3.46
C THR A 36 7.62 16.57 3.92
N ALA A 37 8.30 15.87 3.00
CA ALA A 37 9.06 14.68 3.36
C ALA A 37 10.22 14.99 4.32
N LEU A 38 10.94 16.10 4.09
CA LEU A 38 12.03 16.56 4.97
C LEU A 38 11.56 16.86 6.40
N ASP A 39 10.39 17.49 6.54
CA ASP A 39 9.80 17.84 7.85
C ASP A 39 9.32 16.59 8.60
N LEU A 40 8.65 15.65 7.92
CA LEU A 40 8.23 14.38 8.52
C LEU A 40 9.41 13.46 8.90
N LEU A 41 10.55 13.60 8.24
CA LEU A 41 11.79 12.94 8.64
C LEU A 41 12.45 13.59 9.87
N GLY A 42 11.95 14.73 10.33
CA GLY A 42 12.48 15.46 11.49
C GLY A 42 13.73 16.30 11.18
N PHE A 43 14.04 16.53 9.91
CA PHE A 43 15.24 17.27 9.49
C PHE A 43 14.97 18.71 9.05
N ALA A 44 13.71 19.14 8.98
CA ALA A 44 13.38 20.50 8.55
C ALA A 44 13.74 21.54 9.61
N GLU A 45 14.39 22.61 9.16
CA GLU A 45 14.66 23.80 9.96
C GLU A 45 13.55 24.86 9.77
N ASP A 46 13.55 25.92 10.57
CA ASP A 46 12.54 26.99 10.48
C ASP A 46 12.55 27.69 9.11
N THR A 47 13.70 27.74 8.44
CA THR A 47 13.87 28.23 7.07
C THR A 47 13.19 27.31 6.04
N ASP A 48 13.26 26.00 6.24
CA ASP A 48 12.59 25.00 5.42
C ASP A 48 11.06 25.09 5.61
N ARG A 49 10.61 25.20 6.87
CA ARG A 49 9.18 25.32 7.23
C ARG A 49 8.56 26.61 6.72
N SER A 50 9.24 27.75 6.86
CA SER A 50 8.78 29.03 6.31
C SER A 50 8.71 28.99 4.78
N THR A 51 9.66 28.31 4.12
CA THR A 51 9.60 28.09 2.67
C THR A 51 8.41 27.20 2.30
N MET A 52 8.18 26.10 3.02
CA MET A 52 7.02 25.25 2.81
C MET A 52 5.71 26.03 2.96
N GLN A 53 5.57 26.86 4.00
CA GLN A 53 4.38 27.69 4.22
C GLN A 53 4.11 28.66 3.07
N ARG A 54 5.17 29.21 2.45
CA ARG A 54 5.04 30.07 1.25
C ARG A 54 4.59 29.29 0.01
N LEU A 55 5.01 28.03 -0.14
CA LEU A 55 4.66 27.20 -1.29
C LEU A 55 3.28 26.53 -1.15
N ARG A 56 2.80 26.27 0.07
CA ARG A 56 1.48 25.66 0.33
C ARG A 56 0.32 26.30 -0.44
N PRO A 57 0.10 27.64 -0.43
CA PRO A 57 -1.02 28.25 -1.15
C PRO A 57 -0.89 28.16 -2.68
N MET A 58 0.31 27.90 -3.21
CA MET A 58 0.53 27.71 -4.65
C MET A 58 0.26 26.27 -5.09
N ARG A 59 0.01 25.35 -4.16
CA ARG A 59 -0.31 23.96 -4.46
C ARG A 59 -1.75 23.87 -4.98
N THR A 60 -1.91 23.44 -6.21
CA THR A 60 -3.23 23.13 -6.76
C THR A 60 -3.53 21.67 -6.44
N ALA A 61 -4.44 21.41 -5.49
CA ALA A 61 -4.91 20.05 -5.27
C ALA A 61 -5.69 19.60 -6.51
N MET A 62 -5.15 18.65 -7.26
CA MET A 62 -5.81 18.14 -8.46
C MET A 62 -6.84 17.07 -8.03
N PRO A 63 -8.15 17.30 -8.25
CA PRO A 63 -9.16 16.33 -7.89
C PRO A 63 -9.00 15.08 -8.76
N ILE A 64 -9.19 13.90 -8.15
CA ILE A 64 -9.25 12.64 -8.88
C ILE A 64 -10.53 12.63 -9.71
N ARG A 65 -10.38 12.44 -11.03
CA ARG A 65 -11.47 12.43 -12.01
C ARG A 65 -11.57 11.11 -12.75
N GLN A 66 -10.46 10.40 -12.90
CA GLN A 66 -10.40 9.13 -13.60
C GLN A 66 -10.18 7.97 -12.64
N PRO A 67 -10.68 6.76 -12.97
CA PRO A 67 -10.28 5.54 -12.28
C PRO A 67 -8.81 5.20 -12.56
N LEU A 68 -8.19 4.48 -11.63
CA LEU A 68 -6.86 3.91 -11.80
C LEU A 68 -6.97 2.69 -12.74
N GLY A 69 -6.63 2.87 -14.02
CA GLY A 69 -6.56 1.77 -14.99
C GLY A 69 -5.46 0.75 -14.69
N ASP A 70 -5.50 -0.41 -15.34
CA ASP A 70 -4.52 -1.48 -15.13
C ASP A 70 -3.11 -1.09 -15.59
N GLU A 71 -2.97 -0.41 -16.74
CA GLU A 71 -1.69 0.05 -17.25
C GLU A 71 -0.97 1.01 -16.29
N PRO A 72 -1.57 2.14 -15.83
CA PRO A 72 -0.90 3.02 -14.87
C PRO A 72 -0.66 2.33 -13.53
N ARG A 73 -1.53 1.43 -13.09
CA ARG A 73 -1.29 0.60 -11.89
C ARG A 73 -0.02 -0.23 -12.05
N GLN A 74 0.07 -1.05 -13.10
CA GLN A 74 1.20 -1.95 -13.33
C GLN A 74 2.52 -1.20 -13.57
N ARG A 75 2.47 -0.07 -14.30
CA ARG A 75 3.66 0.69 -14.65
C ARG A 75 4.16 1.58 -13.52
N LEU A 76 3.26 2.24 -12.79
CA LEU A 76 3.61 3.35 -11.89
C LEU A 76 3.40 3.01 -10.41
N LEU A 77 2.40 2.20 -10.06
CA LEU A 77 2.10 1.86 -8.67
C LEU A 77 2.90 0.63 -8.21
N ILE A 78 2.84 -0.44 -9.00
CA ILE A 78 3.39 -1.76 -8.64
C ILE A 78 4.93 -1.71 -8.60
N THR A 79 5.51 -2.22 -7.51
CA THR A 79 6.97 -2.28 -7.36
C THR A 79 7.61 -3.28 -8.33
N PRO A 80 8.85 -3.06 -8.78
CA PRO A 80 9.55 -4.02 -9.62
C PRO A 80 9.68 -5.42 -8.98
N ALA A 81 9.85 -5.48 -7.65
CA ALA A 81 9.99 -6.73 -6.90
C ALA A 81 8.74 -7.62 -6.92
N VAL A 82 7.58 -7.06 -7.24
CA VAL A 82 6.28 -7.75 -7.26
C VAL A 82 6.01 -8.44 -8.60
N ARG A 83 6.80 -8.11 -9.64
CA ARG A 83 6.61 -8.63 -10.99
C ARG A 83 7.00 -10.11 -11.06
N GLU A 84 6.94 -10.67 -12.26
CA GLU A 84 7.34 -12.04 -12.58
C GLU A 84 8.69 -12.43 -11.93
N PRO A 85 8.83 -13.68 -11.47
CA PRO A 85 7.92 -14.80 -11.67
C PRO A 85 6.83 -14.95 -10.58
N LEU A 86 7.10 -14.53 -9.33
CA LEU A 86 6.19 -14.77 -8.21
C LEU A 86 4.87 -14.02 -8.32
N GLY A 87 4.86 -12.85 -8.96
CA GLY A 87 3.63 -12.11 -9.23
C GLY A 87 2.61 -12.95 -10.01
N GLU A 88 3.04 -13.58 -11.11
CA GLU A 88 2.17 -14.42 -11.93
C GLU A 88 1.71 -15.69 -11.20
N ILE A 89 2.63 -16.36 -10.48
CA ILE A 89 2.31 -17.58 -9.74
C ILE A 89 1.29 -17.29 -8.64
N PHE A 90 1.53 -16.24 -7.85
CA PHE A 90 0.62 -15.88 -6.79
C PHE A 90 -0.73 -15.42 -7.35
N GLU A 91 -0.76 -14.61 -8.41
CA GLU A 91 -2.02 -14.21 -9.04
C GLU A 91 -2.83 -15.41 -9.52
N ALA A 92 -2.16 -16.43 -10.08
CA ALA A 92 -2.81 -17.63 -10.57
C ALA A 92 -3.32 -18.57 -9.47
N LEU A 93 -2.75 -18.50 -8.25
CA LEU A 93 -3.06 -19.35 -7.11
C LEU A 93 -3.62 -18.58 -5.90
N ALA A 94 -4.02 -17.32 -6.09
CA ALA A 94 -4.28 -16.41 -4.97
C ALA A 94 -5.42 -16.92 -4.09
N GLU A 95 -6.46 -17.49 -4.70
CA GLU A 95 -7.61 -18.04 -4.00
C GLU A 95 -7.24 -19.30 -3.21
N GLU A 96 -6.51 -20.24 -3.84
CA GLU A 96 -6.07 -21.48 -3.24
C GLU A 96 -5.09 -21.22 -2.08
N ILE A 97 -4.12 -20.32 -2.27
CA ILE A 97 -3.19 -19.89 -1.21
C ILE A 97 -3.96 -19.24 -0.05
N THR A 98 -4.94 -18.38 -0.36
CA THR A 98 -5.79 -17.77 0.68
C THR A 98 -6.55 -18.85 1.46
N GLY A 99 -7.06 -19.88 0.80
CA GLY A 99 -7.77 -20.99 1.43
C GLY A 99 -6.93 -21.86 2.36
N MET A 100 -5.59 -21.83 2.24
CA MET A 100 -4.68 -22.54 3.14
C MET A 100 -4.40 -21.79 4.44
N VAL A 101 -4.65 -20.49 4.47
CA VAL A 101 -4.40 -19.65 5.65
C VAL A 101 -5.71 -19.43 6.40
N SER A 102 -5.67 -19.49 7.73
CA SER A 102 -6.82 -19.14 8.57
C SER A 102 -7.32 -17.74 8.23
N SER A 103 -8.63 -17.61 7.97
CA SER A 103 -9.25 -16.31 7.74
C SER A 103 -9.01 -15.37 8.93
N PRO A 104 -8.78 -14.07 8.69
CA PRO A 104 -8.62 -13.11 9.77
C PRO A 104 -9.91 -13.02 10.58
N SER A 105 -9.78 -12.81 11.89
CA SER A 105 -10.95 -12.49 12.72
C SER A 105 -11.51 -11.14 12.29
N LEU A 106 -12.83 -11.08 12.12
CA LEU A 106 -13.53 -9.88 11.67
C LEU A 106 -13.89 -8.94 12.82
N GLY A 107 -13.64 -9.33 14.09
CA GLY A 107 -14.13 -8.61 15.26
C GLY A 107 -15.55 -9.03 15.68
N VAL A 108 -16.24 -8.17 16.43
CA VAL A 108 -17.61 -8.40 16.93
C VAL A 108 -18.53 -7.24 16.56
N ASP A 109 -19.84 -7.43 16.74
CA ASP A 109 -20.86 -6.39 16.53
C ASP A 109 -20.82 -5.72 15.14
N LEU A 110 -20.63 -6.55 14.11
CA LEU A 110 -20.49 -6.10 12.73
C LEU A 110 -21.77 -5.45 12.22
N GLN A 111 -21.63 -4.25 11.68
CA GLN A 111 -22.71 -3.49 11.05
C GLN A 111 -22.27 -3.03 9.66
N PRO A 112 -23.13 -3.14 8.64
CA PRO A 112 -22.84 -2.56 7.33
C PRO A 112 -22.56 -1.07 7.46
N VAL A 113 -21.61 -0.53 6.69
CA VAL A 113 -21.22 0.90 6.74
C VAL A 113 -22.42 1.84 6.62
N GLN A 114 -23.42 1.49 5.80
CA GLN A 114 -24.63 2.28 5.61
C GLN A 114 -25.48 2.40 6.88
N SER A 115 -25.41 1.41 7.77
CA SER A 115 -26.18 1.37 9.02
C SER A 115 -25.53 2.14 10.17
N VAL A 116 -24.26 2.52 10.02
CA VAL A 116 -23.48 3.25 11.05
C VAL A 116 -23.92 4.72 11.17
N GLY A 117 -24.52 5.28 10.11
CA GLY A 117 -24.97 6.68 10.08
C GLY A 117 -23.87 7.71 9.80
N ASP A 118 -22.64 7.27 9.51
CA ASP A 118 -21.54 8.14 9.06
C ASP A 118 -21.59 8.33 7.53
N ALA A 119 -22.20 9.45 7.10
CA ALA A 119 -22.30 9.81 5.68
C ALA A 119 -20.93 10.06 5.03
N ARG A 120 -19.94 10.53 5.80
CA ARG A 120 -18.58 10.74 5.30
C ARG A 120 -17.94 9.41 4.93
N LEU A 121 -18.06 8.40 5.80
CA LEU A 121 -17.49 7.07 5.55
C LEU A 121 -18.05 6.46 4.25
N THR A 122 -19.37 6.55 4.05
CA THR A 122 -20.04 6.06 2.84
C THR A 122 -19.58 6.82 1.59
N LYS A 123 -19.42 8.16 1.69
CA LYS A 123 -18.92 8.99 0.59
C LYS A 123 -17.50 8.63 0.19
N ILE A 124 -16.59 8.54 1.17
CA ILE A 124 -15.18 8.18 0.90
C ILE A 124 -15.11 6.79 0.30
N ALA A 125 -15.82 5.81 0.86
CA ALA A 125 -15.91 4.46 0.33
C ALA A 125 -16.31 4.45 -1.15
N ALA A 126 -17.38 5.17 -1.52
CA ALA A 126 -17.85 5.24 -2.90
C ALA A 126 -16.82 5.88 -3.85
N GLU A 127 -16.17 6.97 -3.42
CA GLU A 127 -15.11 7.64 -4.21
C GLU A 127 -13.91 6.71 -4.45
N ILE A 128 -13.46 5.99 -3.41
CA ILE A 128 -12.32 5.08 -3.52
C ILE A 128 -12.69 3.80 -4.28
N SER A 129 -13.93 3.30 -4.15
CA SER A 129 -14.46 2.21 -4.99
C SER A 129 -14.43 2.58 -6.47
N ALA A 130 -14.84 3.81 -6.81
CA ALA A 130 -14.77 4.31 -8.18
C ALA A 130 -13.32 4.43 -8.68
N LEU A 131 -12.41 4.96 -7.86
CA LEU A 131 -10.98 5.06 -8.17
C LEU A 131 -10.37 3.68 -8.48
N TYR A 132 -10.62 2.67 -7.65
CA TYR A 132 -10.02 1.35 -7.81
C TYR A 132 -10.82 0.39 -8.69
N GLN A 133 -12.03 0.79 -9.13
CA GLN A 133 -12.98 -0.02 -9.89
C GLN A 133 -13.33 -1.33 -9.18
N LEU A 134 -13.61 -1.23 -7.88
CA LEU A 134 -13.93 -2.36 -7.02
C LEU A 134 -15.27 -2.21 -6.33
N ASP A 135 -16.02 -3.31 -6.33
CA ASP A 135 -17.11 -3.53 -5.40
C ASP A 135 -16.59 -4.34 -4.21
N VAL A 136 -16.80 -3.82 -2.99
CA VAL A 136 -16.28 -4.36 -1.74
C VAL A 136 -17.36 -4.21 -0.68
N ASP A 137 -17.63 -5.27 0.05
CA ASP A 137 -18.54 -5.22 1.17
C ASP A 137 -17.88 -4.56 2.37
N LEU A 138 -18.53 -3.54 2.92
CA LEU A 138 -17.96 -2.69 3.96
C LEU A 138 -18.74 -2.82 5.26
N PHE A 139 -18.01 -3.13 6.33
CA PHE A 139 -18.56 -3.23 7.68
C PHE A 139 -17.74 -2.41 8.66
N VAL A 140 -18.37 -2.03 9.76
CA VAL A 140 -17.74 -1.51 10.96
C VAL A 140 -18.02 -2.48 12.09
N GLY A 141 -17.00 -2.83 12.85
CA GLY A 141 -17.09 -3.72 14.00
C GLY A 141 -16.28 -3.22 15.18
N ASP A 142 -16.42 -3.90 16.31
CA ASP A 142 -15.62 -3.65 17.50
C ASP A 142 -14.53 -4.72 17.64
N LYS A 143 -13.36 -4.32 18.16
CA LYS A 143 -12.21 -5.21 18.41
C LYS A 143 -11.72 -5.93 17.15
N VAL A 144 -11.68 -5.22 16.02
CA VAL A 144 -11.13 -5.76 14.77
C VAL A 144 -9.60 -5.81 14.89
N PRO A 145 -8.96 -7.00 14.80
CA PRO A 145 -7.51 -7.11 14.91
C PRO A 145 -6.80 -6.27 13.86
N GLY A 146 -5.74 -5.55 14.26
CA GLY A 146 -5.00 -4.66 13.36
C GLY A 146 -5.79 -3.44 12.86
N LEU A 147 -6.94 -3.14 13.49
CA LEU A 147 -7.88 -2.06 13.15
C LEU A 147 -8.66 -2.26 11.84
N ALA A 148 -8.20 -3.12 10.94
CA ALA A 148 -8.92 -3.44 9.71
C ALA A 148 -8.72 -4.90 9.31
N ALA A 149 -9.81 -5.62 9.06
CA ALA A 149 -9.79 -6.94 8.45
C ALA A 149 -10.14 -6.81 6.96
N VAL A 150 -9.31 -7.39 6.09
CA VAL A 150 -9.39 -7.21 4.64
C VAL A 150 -9.31 -8.57 3.97
N THR A 151 -10.29 -8.92 3.13
CA THR A 151 -10.27 -10.18 2.38
C THR A 151 -10.52 -9.92 0.90
N ALA A 152 -9.78 -10.62 0.04
CA ALA A 152 -10.04 -10.65 -1.41
C ALA A 152 -10.87 -11.88 -1.81
N TYR A 153 -10.69 -13.00 -1.09
CA TYR A 153 -11.34 -14.29 -1.32
C TYR A 153 -11.93 -14.85 -0.02
N PRO A 154 -13.01 -15.65 -0.11
CA PRO A 154 -13.83 -15.87 -1.32
C PRO A 154 -14.69 -14.65 -1.67
N ARG A 155 -14.75 -13.66 -0.78
CA ARG A 155 -15.50 -12.41 -0.95
C ARG A 155 -14.60 -11.22 -0.65
N ARG A 156 -14.81 -10.14 -1.41
CA ARG A 156 -14.14 -8.86 -1.21
C ARG A 156 -14.79 -8.13 -0.05
N LEU A 157 -14.10 -8.09 1.10
CA LEU A 157 -14.62 -7.56 2.34
C LEU A 157 -13.59 -6.62 2.97
N LEU A 158 -14.08 -5.51 3.53
CA LEU A 158 -13.32 -4.67 4.44
C LEU A 158 -14.15 -4.42 5.70
N VAL A 159 -13.61 -4.83 6.84
CA VAL A 159 -14.18 -4.53 8.16
C VAL A 159 -13.26 -3.56 8.88
N LEU A 160 -13.80 -2.40 9.27
CA LEU A 160 -13.09 -1.38 10.01
C LEU A 160 -13.40 -1.47 11.50
N ASP A 161 -12.38 -1.32 12.35
CA ASP A 161 -12.62 -1.12 13.78
C ASP A 161 -13.31 0.24 14.01
N ARG A 162 -14.31 0.25 14.89
CA ARG A 162 -15.09 1.45 15.22
C ARG A 162 -14.21 2.61 15.70
N SER A 163 -13.05 2.33 16.31
CA SER A 163 -12.11 3.39 16.73
C SER A 163 -11.55 4.22 15.57
N LEU A 164 -11.62 3.72 14.33
CA LEU A 164 -11.17 4.46 13.14
C LEU A 164 -12.17 5.53 12.70
N LEU A 165 -13.41 5.52 13.19
CA LEU A 165 -14.40 6.52 12.80
C LEU A 165 -14.03 7.94 13.27
N THR A 166 -13.16 8.06 14.28
CA THR A 166 -12.66 9.36 14.75
C THR A 166 -11.50 9.89 13.92
N GLU A 167 -10.95 9.10 12.98
CA GLU A 167 -9.84 9.54 12.12
C GLU A 167 -10.31 10.57 11.08
N PRO A 168 -9.43 11.48 10.63
CA PRO A 168 -9.75 12.48 9.62
C PRO A 168 -9.95 11.86 8.23
N ASP A 169 -10.59 12.60 7.33
CA ASP A 169 -10.95 12.13 5.98
C ASP A 169 -9.76 11.61 5.19
N LEU A 170 -8.61 12.28 5.26
CA LEU A 170 -7.39 11.88 4.56
C LEU A 170 -6.84 10.55 5.08
N ALA A 171 -6.94 10.31 6.38
CA ALA A 171 -6.55 9.05 7.01
C ALA A 171 -7.47 7.90 6.59
N LEU A 172 -8.80 8.14 6.56
CA LEU A 172 -9.76 7.16 6.05
C LEU A 172 -9.55 6.87 4.56
N ARG A 173 -9.31 7.90 3.72
CA ARG A 173 -8.96 7.73 2.30
C ARG A 173 -7.74 6.84 2.13
N PHE A 174 -6.69 7.06 2.92
CA PHE A 174 -5.50 6.21 2.91
C PHE A 174 -5.88 4.75 3.22
N LEU A 175 -6.67 4.53 4.27
CA LEU A 175 -7.05 3.19 4.68
C LEU A 175 -7.86 2.44 3.61
N PHE A 176 -8.83 3.11 2.99
CA PHE A 176 -9.59 2.53 1.89
C PHE A 176 -8.69 2.24 0.68
N GLY A 177 -7.82 3.16 0.27
CA GLY A 177 -6.89 2.93 -0.84
C GLY A 177 -5.91 1.79 -0.55
N TYR A 178 -5.44 1.68 0.69
CA TYR A 178 -4.57 0.61 1.16
C TYR A 178 -5.25 -0.76 1.08
N ALA A 179 -6.48 -0.86 1.57
CA ALA A 179 -7.26 -2.09 1.52
C ALA A 179 -7.67 -2.45 0.09
N PHE A 180 -8.15 -1.48 -0.69
CA PHE A 180 -8.70 -1.72 -2.02
C PHE A 180 -7.61 -2.09 -3.02
N GLU A 181 -6.42 -1.51 -2.92
CA GLU A 181 -5.28 -1.96 -3.74
C GLU A 181 -4.91 -3.42 -3.43
N ALA A 182 -4.91 -3.81 -2.15
CA ALA A 182 -4.64 -5.19 -1.76
C ALA A 182 -5.72 -6.18 -2.21
N ILE A 183 -7.01 -5.76 -2.15
CA ILE A 183 -8.13 -6.54 -2.69
C ILE A 183 -8.01 -6.67 -4.20
N ARG A 184 -7.72 -5.57 -4.91
CA ARG A 184 -7.60 -5.54 -6.37
C ARG A 184 -6.50 -6.47 -6.85
N GLY A 185 -5.36 -6.47 -6.17
CA GLY A 185 -4.25 -7.37 -6.49
C GLY A 185 -4.39 -8.79 -5.97
N GLY A 186 -5.48 -9.12 -5.28
CA GLY A 186 -5.72 -10.47 -4.76
C GLY A 186 -4.81 -10.88 -3.58
N TYR A 187 -4.04 -9.95 -3.01
CA TYR A 187 -3.04 -10.24 -1.99
C TYR A 187 -3.41 -9.71 -0.59
N ALA A 188 -4.69 -9.41 -0.35
CA ALA A 188 -5.20 -8.94 0.94
C ALA A 188 -4.81 -9.83 2.14
N LEU A 189 -4.62 -11.14 1.91
CA LEU A 189 -4.16 -12.07 2.95
C LEU A 189 -2.83 -11.62 3.58
N LEU A 190 -1.92 -11.02 2.79
CA LEU A 190 -0.59 -10.61 3.23
C LEU A 190 -0.64 -9.56 4.34
N LEU A 191 -1.72 -8.78 4.41
CA LEU A 191 -1.91 -7.74 5.41
C LEU A 191 -2.09 -8.32 6.82
N HIS A 192 -2.56 -9.57 6.91
CA HIS A 192 -2.90 -10.23 8.18
C HIS A 192 -1.89 -11.26 8.64
N LEU A 193 -0.91 -11.60 7.81
CA LEU A 193 0.06 -12.64 8.15
C LEU A 193 0.98 -12.21 9.28
N GLY A 194 1.06 -13.01 10.32
CA GLY A 194 2.10 -12.90 11.35
C GLY A 194 3.49 -13.30 10.83
N ALA A 195 4.55 -13.03 11.60
CA ALA A 195 5.92 -13.33 11.19
C ALA A 195 6.16 -14.82 10.89
N ARG A 196 5.48 -15.72 11.61
CA ARG A 196 5.54 -17.17 11.35
C ARG A 196 4.89 -17.53 10.01
N GLN A 197 3.65 -17.09 9.79
CA GLN A 197 2.90 -17.39 8.57
C GLN A 197 3.59 -16.80 7.33
N ARG A 198 4.21 -15.61 7.46
CA ARG A 198 5.04 -15.05 6.38
C ARG A 198 6.20 -15.96 6.00
N ARG A 199 6.92 -16.54 6.98
CA ARG A 199 8.00 -17.49 6.69
C ARG A 199 7.49 -18.76 6.02
N GLU A 200 6.35 -19.28 6.46
CA GLU A 200 5.70 -20.45 5.87
C GLU A 200 5.30 -20.16 4.40
N LEU A 201 4.73 -18.98 4.13
CA LEU A 201 4.41 -18.55 2.76
C LEU A 201 5.67 -18.38 1.89
N VAL A 202 6.75 -17.80 2.43
CA VAL A 202 8.04 -17.69 1.71
C VAL A 202 8.55 -19.07 1.30
N THR A 203 8.52 -20.04 2.22
CA THR A 203 8.91 -21.42 1.91
C THR A 203 8.02 -22.03 0.85
N LEU A 204 6.69 -21.80 0.92
CA LEU A 204 5.73 -22.29 -0.06
C LEU A 204 5.98 -21.71 -1.46
N LEU A 205 6.14 -20.39 -1.58
CA LEU A 205 6.39 -19.72 -2.85
C LEU A 205 7.70 -20.18 -3.50
N ARG A 206 8.74 -20.41 -2.69
CA ARG A 206 10.00 -20.99 -3.18
C ARG A 206 9.83 -22.44 -3.62
N ALA A 207 9.02 -23.23 -2.93
CA ALA A 207 8.73 -24.61 -3.31
C ALA A 207 7.96 -24.68 -4.64
N LEU A 208 7.01 -23.76 -4.90
CA LEU A 208 6.21 -23.73 -6.13
C LEU A 208 7.01 -23.47 -7.41
N VAL A 209 8.22 -22.89 -7.30
CA VAL A 209 9.14 -22.68 -8.43
C VAL A 209 10.24 -23.75 -8.52
N ALA A 210 10.26 -24.70 -7.58
CA ALA A 210 11.25 -25.77 -7.58
C ALA A 210 11.07 -26.69 -8.82
N PRO A 211 12.13 -27.39 -9.26
CA PRO A 211 12.03 -28.36 -10.35
C PRO A 211 10.99 -29.44 -10.09
N ASP A 212 10.39 -29.96 -11.16
CA ASP A 212 9.45 -31.08 -11.10
C ASP A 212 10.10 -32.30 -10.43
N GLY A 213 9.46 -32.80 -9.37
CA GLY A 213 9.97 -33.91 -8.53
C GLY A 213 10.57 -33.47 -7.19
N GLU A 214 10.80 -32.17 -6.97
CA GLU A 214 11.24 -31.61 -5.69
C GLU A 214 10.11 -30.95 -4.88
N LEU A 215 8.89 -30.92 -5.44
CA LEU A 215 7.68 -30.45 -4.76
C LEU A 215 7.39 -31.31 -3.54
N THR A 216 7.26 -30.67 -2.38
CA THR A 216 6.98 -31.37 -1.12
C THR A 216 5.88 -30.66 -0.32
N GLY A 217 5.09 -31.47 0.40
CA GLY A 217 4.13 -30.99 1.40
C GLY A 217 3.06 -30.08 0.81
N PRO A 218 2.83 -28.86 1.39
CA PRO A 218 1.74 -27.99 0.98
C PRO A 218 1.81 -27.50 -0.48
N ALA A 219 2.99 -27.54 -1.11
CA ALA A 219 3.15 -27.17 -2.52
C ALA A 219 2.50 -28.21 -3.46
N THR A 220 2.63 -29.50 -3.14
CA THR A 220 2.00 -30.59 -3.90
C THR A 220 0.48 -30.49 -3.83
N GLU A 221 -0.07 -30.24 -2.63
CA GLU A 221 -1.52 -30.07 -2.44
C GLU A 221 -2.08 -28.88 -3.22
N LEU A 222 -1.31 -27.78 -3.35
CA LEU A 222 -1.69 -26.64 -4.18
C LEU A 222 -1.69 -26.98 -5.67
N VAL A 223 -0.64 -27.66 -6.14
CA VAL A 223 -0.53 -28.06 -7.56
C VAL A 223 -1.68 -29.00 -7.95
N ASP A 224 -2.05 -29.94 -7.07
CA ASP A 224 -3.17 -30.85 -7.30
C ASP A 224 -4.53 -30.15 -7.37
N ARG A 225 -4.67 -29.00 -6.69
CA ARG A 225 -5.88 -28.16 -6.70
C ARG A 225 -5.84 -27.06 -7.76
N ALA A 226 -4.69 -26.87 -8.41
CA ALA A 226 -4.49 -25.77 -9.34
C ALA A 226 -5.42 -25.90 -10.54
N SER A 227 -6.04 -24.79 -10.93
CA SER A 227 -6.75 -24.73 -12.21
C SER A 227 -5.80 -25.02 -13.39
N GLY A 228 -6.34 -25.45 -14.54
CA GLY A 228 -5.52 -25.68 -15.73
C GLY A 228 -4.76 -24.43 -16.23
N ARG A 229 -5.22 -23.22 -15.86
CA ARG A 229 -4.47 -21.97 -16.09
C ARG A 229 -3.29 -21.87 -15.12
N ALA A 230 -3.51 -22.12 -13.83
CA ALA A 230 -2.48 -22.05 -12.81
C ALA A 230 -1.38 -23.09 -13.03
N ALA A 231 -1.73 -24.32 -13.43
CA ALA A 231 -0.76 -25.35 -13.82
C ALA A 231 0.20 -24.88 -14.93
N LYS A 232 -0.33 -24.23 -15.98
CA LYS A 232 0.51 -23.68 -17.07
C LYS A 232 1.46 -22.56 -16.61
N VAL A 233 1.05 -21.77 -15.62
CA VAL A 233 1.90 -20.72 -15.04
C VAL A 233 3.01 -21.35 -14.20
N LEU A 234 2.69 -22.38 -13.42
CA LEU A 234 3.69 -23.14 -12.67
C LEU A 234 4.70 -23.81 -13.60
N GLU A 235 4.25 -24.51 -14.64
CA GLU A 235 5.12 -25.13 -15.66
C GLU A 235 6.06 -24.13 -16.33
N ARG A 236 5.58 -22.91 -16.63
CA ARG A 236 6.40 -21.84 -17.24
C ARG A 236 7.57 -21.43 -16.35
N HIS A 237 7.35 -21.43 -15.03
CA HIS A 237 8.29 -20.90 -14.03
C HIS A 237 8.99 -22.00 -13.23
N ALA A 238 8.77 -23.27 -13.60
CA ALA A 238 9.39 -24.42 -12.96
C ALA A 238 10.92 -24.41 -13.13
N GLY A 239 11.63 -24.70 -12.04
CA GLY A 239 13.09 -24.74 -12.01
C GLY A 239 13.79 -23.38 -11.97
N LEU A 240 13.06 -22.28 -11.77
CA LEU A 240 13.66 -20.96 -11.54
C LEU A 240 14.42 -20.95 -10.20
N ARG A 241 15.66 -20.47 -10.25
CA ARG A 241 16.52 -20.30 -9.08
C ARG A 241 16.53 -18.85 -8.59
N ASP A 242 16.97 -18.64 -7.36
CA ASP A 242 17.24 -17.32 -6.77
C ASP A 242 16.04 -16.38 -6.68
N VAL A 243 14.84 -16.95 -6.54
CA VAL A 243 13.62 -16.17 -6.36
C VAL A 243 13.52 -15.61 -4.93
N ASP A 244 13.54 -14.28 -4.82
CA ASP A 244 13.43 -13.57 -3.54
C ASP A 244 11.97 -13.33 -3.12
N ALA A 245 11.37 -14.37 -2.53
CA ALA A 245 10.01 -14.30 -2.01
C ALA A 245 9.83 -13.30 -0.85
N ASP A 246 10.88 -13.04 -0.05
CA ASP A 246 10.82 -12.06 1.03
C ASP A 246 10.72 -10.63 0.47
N ALA A 247 11.51 -10.32 -0.55
CA ALA A 247 11.43 -9.06 -1.27
C ALA A 247 10.09 -8.90 -1.99
N TRP A 248 9.56 -9.99 -2.57
CA TRP A 248 8.25 -9.98 -3.22
C TRP A 248 7.11 -9.66 -2.24
N ILE A 249 7.04 -10.33 -1.08
CA ILE A 249 6.02 -10.02 -0.04
C ILE A 249 6.14 -8.56 0.41
N SER A 250 7.37 -8.11 0.68
CA SER A 250 7.64 -6.74 1.09
C SER A 250 7.20 -5.73 0.03
N GLY A 251 7.44 -6.04 -1.26
CA GLY A 251 7.00 -5.25 -2.40
C GLY A 251 5.47 -5.20 -2.53
N MET A 252 4.76 -6.31 -2.29
CA MET A 252 3.28 -6.34 -2.30
C MET A 252 2.70 -5.44 -1.20
N LEU A 253 3.24 -5.54 0.01
CA LEU A 253 2.84 -4.68 1.13
C LEU A 253 3.16 -3.20 0.85
N ALA A 254 4.25 -2.91 0.13
CA ALA A 254 4.56 -1.58 -0.33
C ALA A 254 3.52 -1.07 -1.35
N CYS A 255 3.08 -1.91 -2.30
CA CYS A 255 2.03 -1.55 -3.26
C CYS A 255 0.74 -1.10 -2.57
N ALA A 256 0.30 -1.81 -1.53
CA ALA A 256 -0.86 -1.39 -0.74
C ALA A 256 -0.67 0.00 -0.11
N LYS A 257 0.49 0.27 0.51
CA LYS A 257 0.77 1.60 1.09
C LYS A 257 0.81 2.71 0.04
N ARG A 258 1.38 2.42 -1.13
CA ARG A 258 1.35 3.34 -2.28
C ARG A 258 -0.07 3.61 -2.73
N GLY A 259 -0.91 2.58 -2.79
CA GLY A 259 -2.34 2.73 -3.08
C GLY A 259 -3.05 3.65 -2.09
N GLY A 260 -2.84 3.44 -0.79
CA GLY A 260 -3.35 4.35 0.24
C GLY A 260 -2.87 5.79 0.03
N LEU A 261 -1.59 6.01 -0.25
CA LEU A 261 -1.05 7.35 -0.50
C LEU A 261 -1.68 8.00 -1.74
N VAL A 262 -1.91 7.24 -2.81
CA VAL A 262 -2.59 7.74 -4.01
C VAL A 262 -4.02 8.17 -3.70
N ALA A 263 -4.73 7.40 -2.88
CA ALA A 263 -6.12 7.68 -2.51
C ALA A 263 -6.27 8.92 -1.61
N CYS A 264 -5.33 9.17 -0.69
CA CYS A 264 -5.37 10.35 0.19
C CYS A 264 -4.69 11.59 -0.39
N ASP A 265 -3.71 11.42 -1.29
CA ASP A 265 -2.83 12.49 -1.79
C ASP A 265 -2.22 13.37 -0.68
N ASP A 266 -1.98 12.76 0.48
CA ASP A 266 -1.41 13.43 1.64
C ASP A 266 -0.44 12.52 2.36
N PHE A 267 0.84 12.91 2.33
CA PHE A 267 1.91 12.09 2.86
C PHE A 267 1.92 12.04 4.39
N SER A 268 1.49 13.11 5.07
CA SER A 268 1.38 13.11 6.54
C SER A 268 0.28 12.15 7.01
N ALA A 269 -0.90 12.21 6.38
CA ALA A 269 -1.99 11.29 6.67
C ALA A 269 -1.64 9.83 6.36
N ALA A 270 -0.88 9.60 5.28
CA ALA A 270 -0.40 8.26 4.94
C ALA A 270 0.54 7.70 6.01
N ILE A 271 1.53 8.48 6.44
CA ILE A 271 2.49 8.06 7.48
C ILE A 271 1.80 7.84 8.82
N TRP A 272 0.88 8.72 9.20
CA TRP A 272 0.02 8.55 10.37
C TRP A 272 -0.68 7.19 10.37
N MET A 273 -1.35 6.86 9.26
CA MET A 273 -2.09 5.61 9.16
C MET A 273 -1.20 4.37 9.10
N VAL A 274 -0.03 4.44 8.44
CA VAL A 274 0.92 3.31 8.45
C VAL A 274 1.40 3.01 9.88
N ALA A 275 1.73 4.04 10.65
CA ALA A 275 2.12 3.89 12.06
C ALA A 275 0.96 3.32 12.88
N ARG A 276 -0.25 3.86 12.71
CA ARG A 276 -1.45 3.41 13.41
C ARG A 276 -1.78 1.93 13.15
N LEU A 277 -1.76 1.51 11.89
CA LEU A 277 -1.99 0.12 11.47
C LEU A 277 -0.88 -0.83 11.96
N SER A 278 0.33 -0.30 12.17
CA SER A 278 1.45 -1.06 12.75
C SER A 278 1.35 -1.22 14.27
N GLY A 279 0.30 -0.64 14.90
CA GLY A 279 0.06 -0.71 16.34
C GLY A 279 0.73 0.41 17.14
N GLU A 280 1.31 1.42 16.48
CA GLU A 280 1.89 2.57 17.17
C GLU A 280 0.79 3.42 17.82
N ARG A 281 1.08 3.90 19.04
CA ARG A 281 0.21 4.80 19.80
C ARG A 281 0.78 6.21 19.73
N LEU A 282 0.37 6.94 18.70
CA LEU A 282 0.78 8.32 18.50
C LEU A 282 -0.11 9.26 19.33
N ALA A 283 0.47 10.34 19.86
CA ALA A 283 -0.23 11.26 20.75
C ALA A 283 -1.25 12.15 20.02
N ASN A 284 -0.94 12.60 18.80
CA ASN A 284 -1.79 13.41 17.92
C ASN A 284 -1.21 13.43 16.49
N HIS A 285 -2.00 13.87 15.50
CA HIS A 285 -1.59 13.94 14.08
C HIS A 285 -0.41 14.87 13.80
N ASP A 286 -0.06 15.75 14.74
CA ASP A 286 1.10 16.65 14.66
C ASP A 286 2.38 16.06 15.28
N ALA A 287 2.28 14.90 15.94
CA ALA A 287 3.43 14.23 16.51
C ALA A 287 4.38 13.83 15.37
N SER A 288 5.66 14.16 15.51
CA SER A 288 6.68 13.74 14.55
C SER A 288 6.77 12.21 14.59
N VAL A 289 6.08 11.54 13.69
CA VAL A 289 6.29 10.12 13.43
C VAL A 289 7.66 10.04 12.77
N ALA A 290 8.68 9.60 13.51
CA ALA A 290 10.01 9.47 12.97
C ALA A 290 9.96 8.48 11.81
N LEU A 291 9.93 9.00 10.58
CA LEU A 291 9.57 8.22 9.40
C LEU A 291 10.55 7.07 9.11
N GLY A 292 11.78 7.16 9.62
CA GLY A 292 12.76 6.07 9.62
C GLY A 292 12.39 4.87 10.52
N ALA A 293 11.48 5.03 11.48
CA ALA A 293 10.95 3.97 12.33
C ALA A 293 9.66 3.33 11.78
N VAL A 294 8.98 4.01 10.84
CA VAL A 294 7.71 3.55 10.28
C VAL A 294 7.95 2.41 9.28
N LEU A 295 7.28 1.28 9.49
CA LEU A 295 7.42 0.11 8.63
C LEU A 295 7.10 0.46 7.17
N GLY A 296 8.09 0.38 6.28
CA GLY A 296 7.94 0.70 4.85
C GLY A 296 7.92 2.20 4.52
N GLY A 297 8.17 3.09 5.49
CA GLY A 297 8.34 4.52 5.27
C GLY A 297 9.35 4.88 4.17
N PRO A 298 10.53 4.22 4.09
CA PRO A 298 11.51 4.51 3.04
C PRO A 298 11.01 4.28 1.61
N ASP A 299 10.25 3.21 1.36
CA ASP A 299 9.65 2.98 0.03
C ASP A 299 8.62 4.06 -0.28
N LEU A 300 7.78 4.41 0.70
CA LEU A 300 6.69 5.36 0.51
C LEU A 300 7.21 6.77 0.23
N VAL A 301 8.27 7.24 0.91
CA VAL A 301 8.95 8.52 0.58
C VAL A 301 9.49 8.48 -0.84
N ARG A 302 10.21 7.42 -1.20
CA ARG A 302 10.82 7.30 -2.54
C ARG A 302 9.75 7.33 -3.61
N PHE A 303 8.63 6.66 -3.40
CA PHE A 303 7.49 6.70 -4.30
C PHE A 303 6.88 8.12 -4.36
N TYR A 304 6.55 8.73 -3.24
CA TYR A 304 5.97 10.09 -3.16
C TYR A 304 6.80 11.16 -3.88
N LEU A 305 8.13 11.03 -3.84
CA LEU A 305 9.06 11.96 -4.50
C LEU A 305 9.42 11.56 -5.94
N SER A 306 8.92 10.43 -6.43
CA SER A 306 9.23 9.91 -7.76
C SER A 306 8.43 10.60 -8.87
N ASP A 307 8.89 10.44 -10.12
CA ASP A 307 8.10 10.82 -11.28
C ASP A 307 6.90 9.88 -11.48
N ALA A 308 6.98 8.64 -11.00
CA ALA A 308 5.88 7.69 -11.12
C ALA A 308 4.65 8.15 -10.34
N TYR A 309 4.85 8.70 -9.13
CA TYR A 309 3.77 9.31 -8.36
C TYR A 309 3.16 10.51 -9.10
N GLN A 310 3.99 11.41 -9.63
CA GLN A 310 3.48 12.55 -10.42
C GLN A 310 2.66 12.08 -11.63
N GLN A 311 3.22 11.19 -12.45
CA GLN A 311 2.57 10.70 -13.66
C GLN A 311 1.22 10.03 -13.34
N LEU A 312 1.14 9.36 -12.20
CA LEU A 312 -0.10 8.74 -11.73
C LEU A 312 -1.10 9.80 -11.24
N ARG A 313 -0.66 10.85 -10.54
CA ARG A 313 -1.57 11.97 -10.16
C ARG A 313 -2.08 12.72 -11.39
N ASP A 314 -1.22 12.96 -12.37
CA ASP A 314 -1.57 13.61 -13.62
C ASP A 314 -2.61 12.78 -14.40
N SER A 315 -2.40 11.46 -14.52
CA SER A 315 -3.33 10.57 -15.24
C SER A 315 -4.70 10.45 -14.54
N LEU A 316 -4.72 10.50 -13.21
CA LEU A 316 -5.97 10.47 -12.45
C LEU A 316 -6.74 11.80 -12.49
N SER A 317 -6.08 12.90 -12.84
CA SER A 317 -6.66 14.25 -12.82
C SER A 317 -7.05 14.78 -14.21
N ALA A 318 -6.62 14.10 -15.27
CA ALA A 318 -6.93 14.41 -16.66
C ALA A 318 -8.43 14.20 -16.97
#